data_AF-A0A2J8P909-F1
#
_entry.id   AF-A0A2J8P909-F1
#
_cell.length_a   1.000
_cell.length_b   1.000
_cell.length_c   1.000
_cell.angle_alpha   90.00
_cell.angle_beta   90.00
_cell.angle_gamma   90.00
#
_symmetry.space_group_name_H-M   'P 1'
#
loop_
_entity.id
_entity.type
_entity.pdbx_description
1 polymer ?
#
loop_
_entity_poly.entity_id
_entity_poly.type
_entity_poly.pdbx_seq_one_letter_code
_entity_poly.pdbx_strand_id
1 'polypeptide(L)' 'RIYTAFKEVLGSGMHHHLQNNELLRDIFGLGPVLLLDATALKACKHLYNAAAFKARTKARSRVRDKRADIL' A
#
# COMPACT_ATOMS: atom_id res chain seq x y z
N ARG A 1 -18.81 3.31 0.01
CA ARG A 1 -19.89 4.32 0.16
C ARG A 1 -19.40 5.55 0.93
N ILE A 2 -18.82 5.39 2.13
CA ILE A 2 -18.27 6.53 2.91
C ILE A 2 -17.10 7.20 2.19
N TYR A 3 -16.10 6.42 1.74
CA TYR A 3 -14.96 6.95 0.98
C TYR A 3 -15.37 7.70 -0.29
N THR A 4 -16.32 7.15 -1.05
CA THR A 4 -16.77 7.75 -2.31
C THR A 4 -17.49 9.08 -2.08
N ALA A 5 -18.33 9.19 -1.05
CA ALA A 5 -19.00 10.43 -0.69
C ALA A 5 -18.00 11.53 -0.30
N PHE A 6 -17.03 11.22 0.57
CA PHE A 6 -15.98 12.17 0.90
C PHE A 6 -15.13 12.53 -0.31
N LYS A 7 -14.84 11.57 -1.20
CA LYS A 7 -14.09 11.82 -2.44
C LYS A 7 -14.77 12.83 -3.35
N GLU A 8 -16.08 12.73 -3.52
CA GLU A 8 -16.86 13.65 -4.35
C GLU A 8 -16.92 15.06 -3.73
N VAL A 9 -17.06 15.15 -2.40
CA VAL A 9 -17.15 16.43 -1.68
C VAL A 9 -15.79 17.14 -1.58
N LEU A 10 -14.74 16.41 -1.21
CA LEU A 10 -13.42 16.99 -0.91
C LEU A 10 -12.51 17.06 -2.16
N GLY A 11 -12.81 16.29 -3.21
CA GLY A 11 -12.08 16.32 -4.48
C GLY A 11 -10.57 16.12 -4.30
N SER A 12 -9.79 17.10 -4.74
CA SER A 12 -8.32 17.11 -4.62
C SER A 12 -7.84 17.18 -3.17
N GLY A 13 -8.65 17.70 -2.24
CA GLY A 13 -8.35 17.81 -0.82
C GLY A 13 -8.38 16.47 -0.08
N MET A 14 -8.90 15.40 -0.68
CA MET A 14 -9.01 14.08 -0.05
C MET A 14 -7.70 13.58 0.54
N HIS A 15 -6.60 13.75 -0.19
CA HIS A 15 -5.29 13.26 0.25
C HIS A 15 -4.85 13.95 1.54
N HIS A 16 -4.94 15.28 1.57
CA HIS A 16 -4.58 16.09 2.73
C HIS A 16 -5.43 15.75 3.95
N HIS A 17 -6.74 15.59 3.74
CA HIS A 17 -7.67 15.27 4.82
C HIS A 17 -7.44 13.87 5.41
N LEU A 18 -7.17 12.85 4.60
CA LEU A 18 -6.86 11.52 5.11
C LEU A 18 -5.53 11.48 5.89
N GLN A 19 -4.60 12.39 5.62
CA GLN A 19 -3.33 12.48 6.33
C GLN A 19 -3.43 13.24 7.65
N ASN A 20 -4.13 14.38 7.66
CA ASN A 20 -4.00 15.37 8.73
C ASN A 20 -5.30 15.59 9.53
N ASN A 21 -6.46 15.19 9.03
CA ASN A 21 -7.74 15.43 9.71
C ASN A 21 -8.07 14.28 10.66
N GLU A 22 -8.04 14.54 11.97
CA GLU A 22 -8.27 13.53 13.02
C GLU A 22 -9.64 12.85 12.88
N LEU A 23 -10.72 13.63 12.67
CA LEU A 23 -12.07 13.07 12.51
C LEU A 23 -12.13 12.06 11.35
N LEU A 24 -11.56 12.39 10.20
CA LEU A 24 -11.55 11.48 9.06
C LEU A 24 -10.66 10.27 9.30
N ARG A 25 -9.54 10.44 9.99
CA ARG A 25 -8.67 9.33 10.38
C ARG A 25 -9.36 8.39 11.35
N ASP A 26 -10.17 8.90 12.27
CA ASP A 26 -10.97 8.09 13.20
C ASP A 26 -12.10 7.36 12.47
N ILE A 27 -12.82 8.04 11.57
CA ILE A 27 -13.88 7.42 10.74
C ILE A 27 -13.32 6.25 9.90
N PHE A 28 -12.10 6.38 9.39
CA PHE A 28 -11.44 5.35 8.58
C PHE A 28 -10.51 4.41 9.39
N GLY A 29 -10.36 4.60 10.70
CA GLY A 29 -9.47 3.79 11.54
C GLY A 29 -7.99 3.86 11.15
N LEU A 30 -7.52 5.01 10.66
CA LEU A 30 -6.14 5.20 10.17
C LEU A 30 -5.10 5.40 11.29
N GLY A 31 -5.57 5.56 12.53
CA GLY A 31 -4.73 5.87 13.69
C GLY A 31 -4.25 7.33 13.72
N PRO A 32 -3.33 7.68 14.65
CA PRO A 32 -2.84 9.05 14.81
C PRO A 32 -2.14 9.57 13.56
N VAL A 33 -2.03 10.91 13.43
CA VAL A 33 -1.36 11.56 12.30
C VAL A 33 0.09 11.06 12.21
N LEU A 34 0.48 10.61 11.01
CA LEU A 34 1.78 10.01 10.77
C LEU A 34 2.86 11.09 10.63
N LEU A 35 3.77 11.13 11.59
CA LEU A 35 4.98 11.95 11.53
C LEU A 35 6.15 11.04 11.10
N LEU A 36 6.28 10.84 9.79
CA LEU A 36 7.26 9.90 9.22
C LEU A 36 8.49 10.64 8.68
N ASP A 37 9.67 10.12 9.02
CA ASP A 37 10.92 10.48 8.36
C ASP A 37 10.98 9.84 6.96
N ALA A 38 10.98 10.69 5.94
CA ALA A 38 10.98 10.29 4.53
C ALA A 38 12.24 9.50 4.13
N THR A 39 13.37 9.68 4.83
CA THR A 39 14.64 9.01 4.50
C THR A 39 14.66 7.57 4.99
N ALA A 40 14.29 7.32 6.24
CA ALA A 40 14.12 5.97 6.80
C ALA A 40 13.11 5.15 5.98
N LEU A 41 12.02 5.78 5.52
CA LEU A 41 10.98 5.11 4.74
C LEU A 41 11.48 4.54 3.41
N LYS A 42 12.39 5.26 2.71
CA LYS A 42 12.90 4.82 1.39
C LYS A 42 13.73 3.54 1.47
N ALA A 43 14.64 3.47 2.44
CA ALA A 43 15.52 2.31 2.63
C ALA A 43 14.71 1.07 3.04
N CYS A 44 13.82 1.20 4.03
CA CYS A 44 12.95 0.12 4.49
C CYS A 44 12.03 -0.38 3.37
N LYS A 45 11.48 0.53 2.55
CA LYS A 45 10.62 0.18 1.41
C LYS A 45 11.35 -0.70 0.39
N HIS A 46 12.62 -0.40 0.09
CA HIS A 46 13.38 -1.18 -0.89
C HIS A 46 13.58 -2.63 -0.42
N LEU A 47 14.04 -2.81 0.83
CA LEU A 47 14.28 -4.14 1.39
C LEU A 47 12.97 -4.95 1.52
N TYR A 48 11.89 -4.31 1.99
CA TYR A 48 10.58 -4.94 2.08
C TYR A 48 10.08 -5.42 0.71
N ASN A 49 10.17 -4.55 -0.31
CA ASN A 49 9.75 -4.88 -1.67
C ASN A 49 10.60 -6.01 -2.27
N ALA A 50 11.91 -6.02 -2.04
CA ALA A 50 12.81 -7.08 -2.49
C ALA A 50 12.44 -8.43 -1.87
N ALA A 51 12.14 -8.46 -0.57
CA ALA A 51 11.69 -9.67 0.13
C ALA A 51 10.35 -10.19 -0.44
N ALA A 52 9.36 -9.31 -0.61
CA ALA A 52 8.07 -9.65 -1.20
C ALA A 52 8.20 -10.16 -2.65
N PHE A 53 9.07 -9.53 -3.45
CA PHE A 53 9.37 -9.96 -4.82
C PHE A 53 9.98 -11.36 -4.84
N LYS A 54 10.99 -11.63 -3.99
CA LYS A 54 11.63 -12.93 -3.87
C LYS A 54 10.64 -14.02 -3.47
N ALA A 55 9.78 -13.75 -2.48
CA ALA A 55 8.74 -14.67 -2.04
C ALA A 55 7.75 -15.01 -3.16
N ARG A 56 7.26 -13.99 -3.88
CA ARG A 56 6.35 -14.17 -5.01
C ARG A 56 6.97 -14.98 -6.14
N THR A 57 8.24 -14.72 -6.48
CA THR A 57 8.94 -15.49 -7.51
C THR A 57 9.07 -16.96 -7.10
N LYS A 58 9.51 -17.24 -5.87
CA LYS A 58 9.59 -18.61 -5.33
C LYS A 58 8.24 -19.34 -5.38
N ALA A 59 7.14 -18.68 -4.99
CA ALA A 59 5.81 -19.27 -5.03
C ALA A 59 5.36 -19.59 -6.46
N ARG A 60 5.60 -18.66 -7.40
CA ARG A 60 5.20 -18.82 -8.80
C ARG A 60 6.03 -19.84 -9.56
N SER A 61 7.34 -19.96 -9.27
CA SER A 61 8.20 -20.93 -9.96
C SER A 61 7.69 -22.37 -9.85
N ARG A 62 6.98 -22.72 -8.77
CA ARG A 62 6.35 -24.04 -8.59
C ARG A 62 5.30 -24.41 -9.65
N VAL A 63 4.71 -23.41 -10.30
CA VAL A 63 3.62 -23.58 -11.28
C VAL A 63 3.98 -23.04 -12.67
N ARG A 64 5.22 -22.57 -12.86
CA ARG A 64 5.65 -21.97 -14.15
C ARG A 64 5.75 -23.00 -15.26
N ASP A 65 6.23 -24.20 -14.94
CA ASP A 65 6.51 -25.23 -15.95
C ASP A 65 5.28 -26.06 -16.32
N LYS A 66 4.07 -25.59 -15.99
CA LYS A 66 2.79 -26.27 -16.28
C LYS A 66 2.60 -26.62 -17.77
N ARG A 67 3.22 -25.86 -18.67
CA ARG A 67 3.14 -26.04 -20.14
C ARG A 67 4.52 -26.17 -20.77
N ALA A 68 5.52 -26.61 -20.00
CA ALA A 68 6.82 -26.87 -20.56
C ALA A 68 6.74 -28.12 -21.44
N ASP A 69 7.21 -28.02 -22.68
CA ASP A 69 7.42 -29.18 -23.54
C ASP A 69 8.70 -29.88 -23.05
N ILE A 70 8.54 -30.78 -22.08
CA ILE A 70 9.61 -31.59 -21.52
C ILE A 70 9.65 -32.91 -22.31
N LEU A 71 10.80 -33.23 -22.89
CA LEU A 71 11.07 -34.47 -23.65
C LEU A 71 11.21 -35.69 -22.74
#